data_AF-A0A3N1IAZ3-F1
#
_entry.id   AF-A0A3N1IAZ3-F1
#
_cell.length_a   1.000
_cell.length_b   1.000
_cell.length_c   1.000
_cell.angle_alpha   90.00
_cell.angle_beta   90.00
_cell.angle_gamma   90.00
#
_symmetry.space_group_name_H-M   'P 1'
#
loop_
_entity.id
_entity.type
_entity.pdbx_description
1 polymer ?
#
loop_
_entity_poly.entity_id
_entity_poly.type
_entity_poly.pdbx_seq_one_letter_code
_entity_poly.pdbx_strand_id
1 'polypeptide(L)'
;MIPVAVHELPCRADVRTVGTMDGMPRRIEPSTDRTAAARMLGCAPDEVGYCPRCQGLTRRYGRGAQIICTACRAAEEAGRAASGAG
;
A
#
# COMPACT_ATOMS: atom_id res chain seq x y z
N MET A 1 -4.85 -31.34 -28.97
CA MET A 1 -4.78 -29.96 -29.50
C MET A 1 -5.75 -29.12 -28.69
N ILE A 2 -5.20 -28.13 -27.99
CA ILE A 2 -5.86 -27.22 -27.05
C ILE A 2 -6.43 -26.04 -27.85
N PRO A 3 -7.50 -25.38 -27.39
CA PRO A 3 -7.31 -23.96 -27.13
C PRO A 3 -7.63 -23.57 -25.69
N VAL A 4 -6.65 -22.89 -25.08
CA VAL A 4 -6.71 -22.27 -23.77
C VAL A 4 -7.58 -21.04 -23.94
N ALA A 5 -8.81 -21.09 -23.45
CA ALA A 5 -9.61 -19.89 -23.28
C ALA A 5 -9.10 -19.14 -22.04
N VAL A 6 -8.11 -18.27 -22.24
CA VAL A 6 -7.72 -17.26 -21.25
C VAL A 6 -8.83 -16.21 -21.27
N HIS A 7 -9.91 -16.49 -20.53
CA HIS A 7 -11.02 -15.56 -20.40
C HIS A 7 -10.55 -14.32 -19.64
N GLU A 8 -10.70 -13.20 -20.32
CA GLU A 8 -10.39 -11.86 -19.88
C GLU A 8 -11.27 -11.42 -18.71
N LEU A 9 -10.67 -10.53 -17.92
CA LEU A 9 -11.16 -9.79 -16.76
C LEU A 9 -12.69 -9.57 -16.69
N PRO A 10 -13.20 -9.51 -15.46
CA PRO A 10 -13.64 -8.19 -15.01
C PRO A 10 -12.72 -7.63 -13.94
N CYS A 11 -12.22 -6.42 -14.20
CA CYS A 11 -11.95 -5.39 -13.20
C CYS A 11 -13.19 -5.26 -12.31
N ARG A 12 -13.36 -6.15 -11.31
CA ARG A 12 -14.35 -5.98 -10.27
C ARG A 12 -13.84 -4.87 -9.36
N ALA A 13 -14.25 -3.66 -9.74
CA ALA A 13 -14.26 -2.45 -8.95
C ALA A 13 -15.14 -2.62 -7.69
N ASP A 14 -14.84 -3.60 -6.84
CA ASP A 14 -15.22 -3.52 -5.43
C ASP A 14 -14.11 -2.72 -4.73
N VAL A 15 -14.00 -1.46 -5.14
CA VAL A 15 -13.28 -0.47 -4.34
C VAL A 15 -14.18 -0.21 -3.14
N ARG A 16 -14.11 -1.10 -2.15
CA ARG A 16 -14.54 -0.80 -0.79
C ARG A 16 -13.62 0.29 -0.27
N THR A 17 -13.89 1.50 -0.73
CA THR A 17 -13.48 2.75 -0.10
C THR A 17 -14.27 2.84 1.20
N VAL A 18 -13.87 2.03 2.19
CA VAL A 18 -14.31 2.27 3.57
C VAL A 18 -13.53 3.50 4.02
N GLY A 19 -14.09 4.67 3.74
CA GLY A 19 -13.70 5.89 4.43
C GLY A 19 -14.03 5.69 5.91
N THR A 20 -13.01 5.53 6.73
CA THR A 20 -13.10 5.85 8.15
C THR A 20 -12.12 6.98 8.40
N MET A 21 -12.67 8.10 8.88
CA MET A 21 -11.95 9.20 9.51
C MET A 21 -11.22 8.65 10.74
N ASP A 22 -10.11 7.98 10.52
CA ASP A 22 -9.10 7.77 11.53
C ASP A 22 -7.80 8.09 10.80
N GLY A 23 -7.04 9.07 11.29
CA GLY A 23 -5.78 9.54 10.69
C GLY A 23 -4.69 8.47 10.65
N MET A 24 -5.04 7.19 10.76
CA MET A 24 -4.17 6.06 10.64
C MET A 24 -3.84 5.81 9.17
N PRO A 25 -2.55 5.82 8.81
CA PRO A 25 -2.13 5.55 7.44
C PRO A 25 -2.60 4.17 7.00
N ARG A 26 -3.40 4.13 5.93
CA ARG A 26 -4.01 2.89 5.44
C ARG A 26 -3.00 2.06 4.67
N ARG A 27 -3.02 0.73 4.90
CA ARG A 27 -2.23 -0.23 4.12
C ARG A 27 -2.87 -0.41 2.75
N ILE A 28 -2.07 -0.25 1.69
CA ILE A 28 -2.50 -0.54 0.32
C ILE A 28 -2.24 -2.02 0.07
N GLU A 29 -3.28 -2.78 -0.29
CA GLU A 29 -3.20 -4.20 -0.60
C GLU A 29 -2.22 -4.45 -1.77
N PRO A 30 -1.40 -5.52 -1.73
CA PRO A 30 -0.46 -5.86 -2.81
C PRO A 30 -1.14 -6.19 -4.14
N SER A 31 -2.41 -6.58 -4.10
CA SER A 31 -3.25 -6.83 -5.28
C SER A 31 -3.74 -5.54 -5.95
N THR A 32 -3.54 -4.38 -5.32
CA THR A 32 -3.89 -3.08 -5.89
C THR A 32 -2.94 -2.76 -7.04
N ASP A 33 -3.47 -2.18 -8.12
CA ASP A 33 -2.62 -1.73 -9.23
C ASP A 33 -1.59 -0.70 -8.77
N ARG A 34 -0.35 -0.81 -9.25
CA ARG A 34 0.74 0.11 -8.89
C ARG A 34 0.47 1.55 -9.29
N THR A 35 -0.24 1.78 -10.39
CA THR A 35 -0.67 3.11 -10.84
C THR A 35 -1.72 3.68 -9.90
N ALA A 36 -2.69 2.87 -9.49
CA ALA A 36 -3.69 3.29 -8.49
C ALA A 36 -3.02 3.61 -7.14
N ALA A 37 -2.09 2.77 -6.69
CA ALA A 37 -1.31 2.99 -5.48
C ALA A 37 -0.46 4.27 -5.57
N ALA A 38 0.21 4.50 -6.69
CA ALA A 38 0.96 5.71 -6.98
C ALA A 38 0.10 6.98 -6.87
N ARG A 39 -1.12 6.94 -7.43
CA ARG A 39 -2.08 8.06 -7.30
C ARG A 39 -2.49 8.31 -5.86
N MET A 40 -2.69 7.27 -5.05
CA MET A 40 -2.98 7.41 -3.61
C MET A 40 -1.79 7.94 -2.82
N LEU A 41 -0.57 7.60 -3.23
CA LEU A 41 0.68 8.01 -2.58
C LEU A 41 1.23 9.34 -3.10
N GLY A 42 0.67 9.88 -4.19
CA GLY A 42 1.17 11.09 -4.85
C GLY A 42 2.55 10.92 -5.48
N CYS A 43 2.90 9.71 -5.92
CA CYS A 43 4.20 9.40 -6.53
C CYS A 43 4.04 8.74 -7.91
N ALA A 44 5.15 8.53 -8.61
CA ALA A 44 5.13 7.77 -9.86
C ALA A 44 4.96 6.26 -9.58
N PRO A 45 4.35 5.47 -10.48
CA PRO A 45 4.23 4.02 -10.32
C PRO A 45 5.58 3.30 -10.24
N ASP A 46 6.61 3.88 -10.84
CA ASP A 46 8.00 3.39 -10.76
C ASP A 46 8.60 3.57 -9.36
N GLU A 47 8.10 4.55 -8.60
CA GLU A 47 8.50 4.80 -7.22
C GLU A 47 7.78 3.88 -6.21
N VAL A 48 6.75 3.15 -6.66
CA VAL A 48 5.96 2.25 -5.81
C VAL A 48 6.66 0.89 -5.69
N GLY A 49 6.91 0.48 -4.45
CA GLY A 49 7.43 -0.83 -4.11
C GLY A 49 6.68 -1.48 -2.96
N TYR A 50 7.06 -2.72 -2.66
CA TYR A 50 6.45 -3.49 -1.57
C TYR A 50 7.11 -3.15 -0.23
N CYS A 51 6.29 -3.01 0.80
CA CYS A 51 6.76 -2.90 2.17
C CYS A 51 7.27 -4.27 2.66
N PRO A 52 8.49 -4.37 3.22
CA PRO A 52 9.02 -5.66 3.70
C PRO A 52 8.29 -6.21 4.94
N ARG A 53 7.50 -5.38 5.66
CA ARG A 53 6.80 -5.79 6.89
C ARG A 53 5.42 -6.39 6.61
N CYS A 54 4.62 -5.70 5.80
CA CYS A 54 3.22 -6.08 5.54
C CYS A 54 2.96 -6.44 4.09
N GLN A 55 3.98 -6.40 3.22
CA GLN A 55 3.89 -6.63 1.77
C GLN A 55 2.96 -5.65 1.04
N GLY A 56 2.45 -4.62 1.71
CA GLY A 56 1.60 -3.59 1.11
C GLY A 56 2.37 -2.64 0.20
N LEU A 57 1.68 -2.02 -0.75
CA LEU A 57 2.29 -1.05 -1.66
C LEU A 57 2.60 0.26 -0.92
N THR A 58 3.80 0.79 -1.15
CA THR A 58 4.28 2.04 -0.57
C THR A 58 5.26 2.72 -1.51
N ARG A 59 5.53 4.01 -1.30
CA ARG A 59 6.57 4.72 -2.03
C ARG A 59 7.94 4.28 -1.51
N ARG A 60 8.60 3.37 -2.23
CA ARG A 60 9.89 2.77 -1.84
C ARG A 60 11.09 3.42 -2.51
N TYR A 61 10.87 4.08 -3.64
CA TYR A 61 11.94 4.69 -4.44
C TYR A 61 11.65 6.16 -4.74
N GLY A 62 12.68 6.87 -5.18
CA GLY A 62 12.61 8.29 -5.55
C GLY A 62 12.52 9.28 -4.39
N ARG A 63 11.96 10.46 -4.64
CA ARG A 63 12.18 11.64 -3.78
C ARG A 63 11.19 11.70 -2.62
N GLY A 64 11.57 11.18 -1.46
CA GLY A 64 10.65 10.94 -0.33
C GLY A 64 10.31 9.46 -0.15
N ALA A 65 11.16 8.57 -0.69
CA ALA A 65 11.11 7.14 -0.46
C ALA A 65 11.09 6.78 1.03
N GLN A 66 10.23 5.82 1.37
CA GLN A 66 10.15 5.22 2.69
C GLN A 66 10.38 3.71 2.60
N ILE A 67 11.25 3.19 3.47
CA ILE A 67 11.61 1.77 3.51
C ILE A 67 10.39 0.92 3.90
N ILE A 68 9.56 1.45 4.81
CA ILE A 68 8.33 0.82 5.29
C ILE A 68 7.14 1.71 4.97
N CYS A 69 5.95 1.12 4.83
CA CYS A 69 4.74 1.90 4.60
C CYS A 69 4.42 2.77 5.81
N THR A 70 3.70 3.88 5.57
CA THR A 70 3.28 4.81 6.63
C THR A 70 2.50 4.11 7.73
N ALA A 71 1.72 3.07 7.41
CA ALA A 71 1.03 2.23 8.40
C ALA A 71 1.97 1.51 9.37
N CYS A 72 3.00 0.86 8.84
CA CYS A 72 4.01 0.20 9.65
C CYS A 72 4.86 1.21 10.40
N ARG A 73 5.18 2.35 9.79
CA ARG A 73 5.91 3.43 10.45
C ARG A 73 5.17 3.99 11.67
N ALA A 74 3.88 4.29 11.51
CA ALA A 74 3.04 4.76 12.61
C ALA A 74 2.93 3.71 13.73
N ALA A 75 2.89 2.41 13.40
CA ALA A 75 2.89 1.35 14.40
C ALA A 75 4.20 1.27 15.19
N GLU A 76 5.36 1.47 14.54
CA GLU A 76 6.67 1.54 15.21
C GLU A 76 6.74 2.78 16.14
N GLU A 77 6.25 3.93 15.66
CA GLU A 77 6.21 5.17 16.43
C GLU A 77 5.29 5.04 17.64
N ALA A 78 4.10 4.43 17.48
CA ALA A 78 3.19 4.14 18.58
C ALA A 78 3.79 3.16 19.60
N GLY A 79 4.51 2.12 19.15
CA GLY A 79 5.21 1.18 20.03
C GLY A 79 6.34 1.83 20.83
N ARG A 80 7.09 2.76 20.20
CA ARG A 80 8.12 3.57 20.88
C ARG A 80 7.51 4.54 21.89
N ALA A 81 6.42 5.23 21.52
CA ALA A 81 5.72 6.14 22.42
C ALA A 81 5.19 5.41 23.66
N ALA A 82 4.63 4.20 23.49
CA ALA A 82 4.18 3.35 24.60
C ALA A 82 5.35 2.87 25.49
N SER A 83 6.55 2.71 24.91
CA SER A 83 7.73 2.22 25.64
C SER A 83 8.53 3.35 26.33
N GLY A 84 8.32 4.61 25.95
CA GLY A 84 9.02 5.79 26.48
C GLY A 84 8.29 6.52 27.61
N ALA A 85 7.10 6.06 28.00
CA ALA A 85 6.41 6.54 29.19
C ALA A 85 6.90 5.74 30.42
N GLY A 86 8.12 6.07 30.87
CA GLY A 86 8.72 5.55 32.10
C GLY A 86 9.12 6.68 33.02
#